data_AF-A0A2A4CGB2-F1
#
_entry.id   AF-A0A2A4CGB2-F1
#
_cell.length_a   1.000
_cell.length_b   1.000
_cell.length_c   1.000
_cell.angle_alpha   90.00
_cell.angle_beta   90.00
_cell.angle_gamma   90.00
#
_symmetry.space_group_name_H-M   'P 1'
#
loop_
_entity.id
_entity.type
_entity.pdbx_description
1 polymer ?
#
loop_
_entity_poly.entity_id
_entity_poly.type
_entity_poly.pdbx_seq_one_letter_code
_entity_poly.pdbx_strand_id
1 'polypeptide(L)'
;MKNTIAMIVALVASATFAGCADMNTTHADTNAGQPGTAHACKADAAPDDALIGKTEADAAALLDGCLWRVLERDGKSLPSTMDYRQERRDLGIRDGKVIWVRRG
;
A
#
# COMPACT_ATOMS: atom_id res chain seq x y z
N MET A 1 53.13 28.70 -22.73
CA MET A 1 52.75 28.10 -21.43
C MET A 1 52.30 29.24 -20.54
N LYS A 2 51.00 29.34 -20.23
CA LYS A 2 50.43 30.40 -19.40
C LYS A 2 49.46 29.77 -18.40
N ASN A 3 49.72 30.07 -17.14
CA ASN A 3 49.17 29.46 -15.93
C ASN A 3 47.68 29.80 -15.75
N THR A 4 46.87 28.81 -15.38
CA THR A 4 45.50 29.05 -14.89
C THR A 4 45.44 28.92 -13.38
N ILE A 5 44.87 29.98 -12.81
CA ILE A 5 44.82 30.36 -11.41
C ILE A 5 43.65 29.66 -10.71
N ALA A 6 43.87 29.35 -9.44
CA ALA A 6 42.99 28.68 -8.52
C ALA A 6 41.81 29.53 -8.02
N MET A 7 40.92 28.82 -7.31
CA MET A 7 39.92 29.28 -6.34
C MET A 7 38.57 29.79 -6.85
N ILE A 8 37.53 28.99 -6.57
CA ILE A 8 36.17 29.48 -6.32
C ILE A 8 35.78 28.98 -4.93
N VAL A 9 35.72 29.92 -4.00
CA VAL A 9 35.13 29.79 -2.66
C VAL A 9 33.62 29.89 -2.81
N ALA A 10 32.89 28.83 -2.47
CA ALA A 10 31.43 28.87 -2.41
C ALA A 10 30.99 29.35 -1.01
N LEU A 11 30.38 30.53 -0.96
CA LEU A 11 29.72 31.09 0.22
C LEU A 11 28.54 30.22 0.64
N VAL A 12 28.57 29.72 1.87
CA VAL A 12 27.43 29.05 2.51
C VAL A 12 26.48 30.14 3.05
N ALA A 13 25.36 30.34 2.37
CA ALA A 13 24.26 31.17 2.87
C ALA A 13 23.37 30.33 3.80
N SER A 14 23.54 30.50 5.10
CA SER A 14 22.66 29.95 6.13
C SER A 14 21.36 30.76 6.20
N ALA A 15 20.26 30.18 5.72
CA ALA A 15 18.91 30.70 5.93
C ALA A 15 18.34 30.10 7.23
N THR A 16 18.07 30.95 8.22
CA THR A 16 17.38 30.57 9.45
C THR A 16 15.88 30.45 9.16
N PHE A 17 15.35 29.24 9.18
CA PHE A 17 13.91 29.02 9.21
C PHE A 17 13.38 29.29 10.62
N ALA A 18 12.84 30.49 10.84
CA ALA A 18 11.93 30.75 11.95
C ALA A 18 10.52 30.34 11.51
N GLY A 19 10.08 29.15 11.95
CA GLY A 19 8.75 28.64 11.68
C GLY A 19 8.20 27.93 12.92
N CYS A 20 7.72 28.70 13.90
CA CYS A 20 6.80 28.16 14.90
C CYS A 20 5.42 28.14 14.24
N ALA A 21 5.03 26.98 13.69
CA ALA A 21 3.63 26.71 13.42
C ALA A 21 2.94 26.37 14.74
N ASP A 22 2.01 27.23 15.12
CA ASP A 22 1.03 27.06 16.19
C ASP A 22 0.34 25.68 16.05
N MET A 23 0.55 24.79 17.03
CA MET A 23 -0.23 23.55 17.14
C MET A 23 -1.47 23.82 17.97
N ASN A 24 -2.42 24.57 17.39
CA ASN A 24 -3.79 24.59 17.90
C ASN A 24 -4.79 24.38 16.76
N THR A 25 -4.72 23.21 16.15
CA THR A 25 -5.90 22.58 15.58
C THR A 25 -6.11 21.27 16.29
N THR A 26 -7.01 21.29 17.27
CA THR A 26 -7.76 20.09 17.64
C THR A 26 -8.34 19.56 16.34
N HIS A 27 -7.69 18.57 15.74
CA HIS A 27 -8.34 17.72 14.75
C HIS A 27 -9.41 16.98 15.53
N ALA A 28 -10.60 17.57 15.59
CA ALA A 28 -11.80 16.80 15.72
C ALA A 28 -11.76 15.84 14.54
N ASP A 29 -11.45 14.58 14.83
CA ASP A 29 -11.61 13.45 13.91
C ASP A 29 -13.09 13.38 13.52
N THR A 30 -13.51 14.27 12.63
CA THR A 30 -14.76 14.14 11.92
C THR A 30 -14.56 13.03 10.91
N ASN A 31 -14.81 11.82 11.38
CA ASN A 31 -15.15 10.63 10.63
C ASN A 31 -14.49 10.56 9.25
N ALA A 32 -13.34 9.87 9.23
CA ALA A 32 -12.88 9.11 8.09
C ALA A 32 -14.07 8.65 7.24
N GLY A 33 -14.00 8.96 5.94
CA GLY A 33 -15.08 8.80 4.99
C GLY A 33 -15.99 7.64 5.34
N GLN A 34 -17.26 7.95 5.51
CA GLN A 34 -18.35 7.00 5.71
C GLN A 34 -18.00 5.70 4.95
N PRO A 35 -17.91 4.54 5.62
CA PRO A 35 -17.83 3.27 4.91
C PRO A 35 -19.17 3.17 4.17
N GLY A 36 -19.18 3.67 2.93
CA GLY A 36 -20.31 3.54 2.04
C GLY A 36 -20.54 2.06 1.94
N THR A 37 -21.61 1.58 2.59
CA THR A 37 -22.07 0.20 2.69
C THR A 37 -21.18 -0.74 1.90
N ALA A 38 -20.08 -1.20 2.52
CA ALA A 38 -19.23 -2.19 1.88
C ALA A 38 -20.17 -3.32 1.46
N HIS A 39 -20.37 -3.50 0.16
CA HIS A 39 -21.15 -4.62 -0.32
C HIS A 39 -20.44 -5.85 0.21
N ALA A 40 -21.01 -6.46 1.25
CA ALA A 40 -20.40 -7.56 1.96
C ALA A 40 -20.19 -8.67 0.93
N CYS A 41 -18.92 -8.94 0.64
CA CYS A 41 -18.55 -9.99 -0.27
C CYS A 41 -18.94 -11.31 0.42
N LYS A 42 -19.50 -12.28 -0.31
CA LYS A 42 -19.89 -13.57 0.27
C LYS A 42 -18.71 -14.25 0.99
N ALA A 43 -17.49 -14.07 0.49
CA ALA A 43 -16.27 -14.60 1.11
C ALA A 43 -15.90 -13.93 2.44
N ASP A 44 -16.54 -12.82 2.84
CA ASP A 44 -16.38 -12.25 4.19
C ASP A 44 -16.97 -13.16 5.29
N ALA A 45 -17.76 -14.18 4.93
CA ALA A 45 -18.26 -15.18 5.88
C ALA A 45 -17.18 -16.15 6.39
N ALA A 46 -16.02 -16.19 5.72
CA ALA A 46 -14.87 -17.01 6.09
C ALA A 46 -13.66 -16.12 6.43
N PRO A 47 -12.76 -16.56 7.33
CA PRO A 47 -11.55 -15.82 7.61
C PRO A 47 -10.61 -15.84 6.39
N ASP A 48 -9.84 -14.77 6.20
CA ASP A 48 -8.97 -14.62 5.01
C ASP A 48 -7.85 -15.68 4.95
N ASP A 49 -7.40 -16.16 6.11
CA ASP A 49 -6.37 -17.22 6.21
C ASP A 49 -6.87 -18.58 5.70
N ALA A 50 -8.18 -18.76 5.54
CA ALA A 50 -8.75 -19.95 4.92
C ALA A 50 -8.30 -20.11 3.46
N LEU A 51 -7.80 -19.06 2.80
CA LEU A 51 -7.27 -19.15 1.44
C LEU A 51 -5.84 -19.71 1.38
N ILE A 52 -5.08 -19.67 2.48
CA ILE A 52 -3.68 -20.09 2.52
C ILE A 52 -3.55 -21.58 2.16
N GLY A 53 -2.57 -21.91 1.33
CA GLY A 53 -2.28 -23.28 0.88
C GLY A 53 -3.19 -23.79 -0.25
N LYS A 54 -4.29 -23.08 -0.55
CA LYS A 54 -5.16 -23.38 -1.70
C LYS A 54 -4.46 -23.03 -3.00
N THR A 55 -4.87 -23.71 -4.07
CA THR A 55 -4.47 -23.31 -5.41
C THR A 55 -5.06 -21.94 -5.76
N GLU A 56 -4.47 -21.24 -6.72
CA GLU A 56 -5.04 -19.99 -7.23
C GLU A 56 -6.48 -20.18 -7.74
N ALA A 57 -6.76 -21.29 -8.42
CA ALA A 57 -8.09 -21.60 -8.94
C ALA A 57 -9.12 -21.80 -7.80
N ASP A 58 -8.76 -22.53 -6.75
CA ASP A 58 -9.64 -22.74 -5.60
C ASP A 58 -9.88 -21.43 -4.84
N ALA A 59 -8.83 -20.61 -4.68
CA ALA A 59 -8.96 -19.30 -4.06
C ALA A 59 -9.86 -18.36 -4.88
N ALA A 60 -9.71 -18.35 -6.21
CA ALA A 60 -10.57 -17.60 -7.12
C ALA A 60 -12.04 -18.03 -7.00
N ALA A 61 -12.31 -19.34 -6.90
CA ALA A 61 -13.66 -19.86 -6.72
C ALA A 61 -14.28 -19.46 -5.37
N LEU A 62 -13.49 -19.41 -4.30
CA LEU A 62 -13.96 -18.94 -2.99
C LEU A 62 -14.20 -17.43 -2.95
N LEU A 63 -13.47 -16.67 -3.75
CA LEU A 63 -13.57 -15.22 -3.89
C LEU A 63 -14.50 -14.80 -5.03
N ASP A 64 -15.30 -15.72 -5.58
CA ASP A 64 -16.21 -15.42 -6.68
C ASP A 64 -17.19 -14.30 -6.29
N GLY A 65 -17.32 -13.30 -7.17
CA GLY A 65 -18.10 -12.08 -6.91
C GLY A 65 -17.47 -11.08 -5.91
N CYS A 66 -16.26 -11.35 -5.41
CA CYS A 66 -15.54 -10.46 -4.51
C CYS A 66 -14.39 -9.74 -5.22
N LEU A 67 -13.93 -8.62 -4.67
CA LEU A 67 -12.76 -7.94 -5.19
C LEU A 67 -11.49 -8.62 -4.68
N TRP A 68 -10.63 -9.03 -5.61
CA TRP A 68 -9.32 -9.61 -5.27
C TRP A 68 -8.32 -9.42 -6.40
N ARG A 69 -7.03 -9.53 -6.09
CA ARG A 69 -5.93 -9.51 -7.06
C ARG A 69 -4.74 -10.30 -6.55
N VAL A 70 -3.83 -10.67 -7.45
CA VAL A 70 -2.51 -11.19 -7.10
C VAL A 70 -1.53 -10.03 -7.08
N LEU A 71 -0.78 -9.88 -5.98
CA LEU A 71 0.25 -8.84 -5.81
C LEU A 71 1.67 -9.39 -5.82
N GLU A 72 1.84 -10.69 -5.64
CA GLU A 72 3.13 -11.35 -5.72
C GLU A 72 2.98 -12.72 -6.40
N ARG A 73 3.91 -13.04 -7.30
CA ARG A 73 4.06 -14.38 -7.87
C ARG A 73 5.49 -14.85 -7.70
N ASP A 74 5.66 -15.96 -7.00
CA ASP A 74 6.94 -16.65 -6.80
C ASP A 74 8.04 -15.71 -6.29
N GLY A 75 7.71 -14.86 -5.31
CA GLY A 75 8.65 -13.89 -4.74
C GLY A 75 8.79 -12.59 -5.51
N LYS A 76 8.10 -12.42 -6.65
CA LYS A 76 8.13 -11.20 -7.46
C LYS A 76 6.87 -10.39 -7.27
N SER A 77 7.02 -9.18 -6.74
CA SER A 77 5.92 -8.22 -6.65
C SER A 77 5.42 -7.80 -8.03
N LEU A 78 4.11 -7.70 -8.18
CA LEU A 78 3.44 -7.22 -9.38
C LEU A 78 3.14 -5.71 -9.27
N PRO A 79 3.18 -4.96 -10.38
CA PRO A 79 2.80 -3.54 -10.38
C PRO A 79 1.39 -3.35 -9.84
N SER A 80 1.24 -2.41 -8.91
CA SER A 80 -0.06 -2.07 -8.32
C SER A 80 -0.10 -0.62 -7.90
N THR A 81 -1.32 -0.09 -7.82
CA THR A 81 -1.62 1.23 -7.24
C THR A 81 -1.81 1.09 -5.72
N MET A 82 -1.50 2.18 -5.01
CA MET A 82 -1.62 2.28 -3.55
C MET A 82 -3.02 2.69 -3.06
N ASP A 83 -4.07 2.39 -3.84
CA ASP A 83 -5.45 2.66 -3.45
C ASP A 83 -5.88 1.69 -2.36
N TYR A 84 -6.29 2.17 -1.19
CA TYR A 84 -6.77 1.29 -0.13
C TYR A 84 -8.24 0.90 -0.37
N ARG A 85 -8.50 -0.41 -0.49
CA ARG A 85 -9.86 -0.99 -0.56
C ARG A 85 -9.99 -2.13 0.43
N GLN A 86 -10.65 -1.85 1.56
CA GLN A 86 -10.77 -2.80 2.68
C GLN A 86 -11.47 -4.11 2.28
N GLU A 87 -12.37 -4.07 1.30
CA GLU A 87 -13.07 -5.23 0.76
C GLU A 87 -12.18 -6.10 -0.14
N ARG A 88 -11.04 -5.59 -0.64
CA ARG A 88 -10.15 -6.28 -1.56
C ARG A 88 -9.25 -7.28 -0.84
N ARG A 89 -9.09 -8.45 -1.42
CA ARG A 89 -8.05 -9.42 -1.03
C ARG A 89 -6.88 -9.35 -1.99
N ASP A 90 -5.71 -8.98 -1.48
CA ASP A 90 -4.43 -9.13 -2.15
C ASP A 90 -3.86 -10.50 -1.81
N LEU A 91 -3.50 -11.27 -2.84
CA LEU A 91 -2.92 -12.61 -2.69
C LEU A 91 -1.45 -12.62 -3.09
N GLY A 92 -0.63 -13.28 -2.27
CA GLY A 92 0.70 -13.73 -2.66
C GLY A 92 0.67 -15.20 -3.03
N ILE A 93 1.22 -15.52 -4.20
CA ILE A 93 1.23 -16.89 -4.71
C ILE A 93 2.66 -17.37 -4.86
N ARG A 94 2.93 -18.60 -4.43
CA ARG A 94 4.19 -19.31 -4.66
C ARG A 94 3.91 -20.76 -4.98
N ASP A 95 4.56 -21.30 -6.00
CA ASP A 95 4.38 -22.69 -6.45
C ASP A 95 2.90 -23.03 -6.70
N GLY A 96 2.15 -22.08 -7.27
CA GLY A 96 0.72 -22.21 -7.59
C GLY A 96 -0.22 -22.18 -6.39
N LYS A 97 0.29 -21.92 -5.17
CA LYS A 97 -0.49 -21.87 -3.93
C LYS A 97 -0.45 -20.49 -3.28
N VAL A 98 -1.54 -20.11 -2.63
CA VAL A 98 -1.59 -18.88 -1.83
C VAL A 98 -0.71 -19.05 -0.58
N ILE A 99 0.20 -18.12 -0.35
CA ILE A 99 1.11 -18.11 0.81
C ILE A 99 0.84 -16.97 1.80
N TRP A 100 0.17 -15.92 1.35
CA TRP A 100 -0.28 -14.82 2.20
C TRP A 100 -1.53 -14.18 1.61
N VAL A 101 -2.34 -13.62 2.50
CA VAL A 101 -3.51 -12.79 2.16
C VAL A 101 -3.45 -11.51 2.96
N ARG A 102 -3.75 -10.40 2.31
CA ARG A 102 -3.87 -9.10 2.97
C ARG A 102 -5.10 -8.36 2.44
N ARG A 103 -5.73 -7.55 3.28
CA ARG A 103 -6.72 -6.56 2.84
C ARG A 103 -6.07 -5.22 2.57
N GLY A 104 -6.44 -4.58 1.46
CA GLY A 104 -5.93 -3.26 1.12
C GLY A 104 -5.81 -3.00 -0.35
#